data_AF-A0A6P2XQN1-F1
#
_entry.id   AF-A0A6P2XQN1-F1
#
_cell.length_a   1.000
_cell.length_b   1.000
_cell.length_c   1.000
_cell.angle_alpha   90.00
_cell.angle_beta   90.00
_cell.angle_gamma   90.00
#
_symmetry.space_group_name_H-M   'P 1'
#
loop_
_entity.id
_entity.type
_entity.pdbx_description
1 polymer ?
#
loop_
_entity_poly.entity_id
_entity_poly.type
_entity_poly.pdbx_seq_one_letter_code
_entity_poly.pdbx_strand_id
1 'polypeptide(L)'
;MTYYGISMIKLDQTGVEVEEAKVHTYFRNDPADPVGLDEGRAMAYHEVANLIVGGDTVFVIVPDAAGVYRDTDMVRVKPGQREYLESFGADGAASGALMALPTYE
;
A
#
# COMPACT_ATOMS: atom_id res chain seq x y z
N MET A 1 9.80 13.14 2.30
CA MET A 1 8.56 12.50 1.86
C MET A 1 8.94 11.50 0.80
N THR A 2 8.86 10.23 1.15
CA THR A 2 9.14 9.09 0.29
C THR A 2 7.82 8.47 -0.14
N TYR A 3 7.81 7.83 -1.31
CA TYR A 3 6.65 7.12 -1.83
C TYR A 3 6.87 5.61 -1.72
N TYR A 4 5.80 4.92 -1.34
CA TYR A 4 5.78 3.49 -1.17
C TYR A 4 4.57 2.89 -1.88
N GLY A 5 4.72 1.65 -2.34
CA GLY A 5 3.66 0.92 -3.04
C GLY A 5 3.46 -0.46 -2.42
N ILE A 6 2.21 -0.82 -2.12
CA ILE A 6 1.84 -2.16 -1.67
C ILE A 6 1.33 -2.95 -2.88
N SER A 7 2.01 -4.06 -3.19
CA SER A 7 1.65 -4.93 -4.32
C SER A 7 0.96 -6.23 -3.90
N MET A 8 1.15 -6.66 -2.66
CA MET A 8 0.56 -7.88 -2.10
C MET A 8 0.38 -7.71 -0.59
N ILE A 9 -0.53 -8.49 0.00
CA ILE A 9 -0.80 -8.48 1.44
C ILE A 9 -0.79 -9.89 2.02
N LYS A 10 -0.54 -9.98 3.32
CA LYS A 10 -0.89 -11.13 4.14
C LYS A 10 -1.99 -10.68 5.10
N LEU A 11 -3.06 -11.45 5.15
CA LEU A 11 -4.15 -11.20 6.09
C LEU A 11 -3.86 -11.88 7.42
N ASP A 12 -4.40 -11.31 8.49
CA ASP A 12 -4.39 -11.91 9.81
C ASP A 12 -5.16 -13.24 9.84
N GLN A 13 -5.12 -13.93 10.98
CA GLN A 13 -5.80 -15.22 11.15
C GLN A 13 -7.33 -15.14 10.95
N THR A 14 -7.93 -13.95 11.11
CA THR A 14 -9.36 -13.75 10.87
C THR A 14 -9.69 -13.51 9.39
N GLY A 15 -8.69 -13.17 8.57
CA GLY A 15 -8.85 -12.86 7.15
C GLY A 15 -9.49 -11.50 6.91
N VAL A 16 -9.51 -10.61 7.91
CA VAL A 16 -10.22 -9.33 7.86
C VAL A 16 -9.26 -8.14 7.85
N GLU A 17 -8.08 -8.31 8.44
CA GLU A 17 -7.10 -7.24 8.59
C GLU A 17 -5.78 -7.59 7.93
N VAL A 18 -5.07 -6.57 7.45
CA VAL A 18 -3.70 -6.74 6.95
C VAL A 18 -2.77 -7.01 8.14
N GLU A 19 -2.10 -8.16 8.13
CA GLU A 19 -1.02 -8.50 9.06
C GLU A 19 0.32 -7.98 8.51
N GLU A 20 0.57 -8.20 7.22
CA GLU A 20 1.82 -7.83 6.55
C GLU A 20 1.55 -7.35 5.11
N ALA A 21 2.42 -6.51 4.58
CA ALA A 21 2.34 -5.98 3.23
C ALA A 21 3.70 -6.10 2.52
N LYS A 22 3.66 -6.45 1.23
CA LYS A 22 4.84 -6.34 0.36
C LYS A 22 4.96 -4.90 -0.13
N VAL A 23 5.87 -4.16 0.47
CA VAL A 23 6.07 -2.72 0.28
C VAL A 23 7.29 -2.45 -0.60
N HIS A 24 7.11 -1.65 -1.64
CA HIS A 24 8.15 -1.21 -2.54
C HIS A 24 8.47 0.26 -2.29
N THR A 25 9.75 0.63 -2.26
CA THR A 25 10.13 2.03 -2.16
C THR A 25 10.39 2.57 -3.57
N TYR A 26 9.85 3.73 -3.91
CA TYR A 26 10.17 4.37 -5.18
C TYR A 26 10.22 5.90 -5.08
N PHE A 27 10.92 6.50 -6.03
CA PHE A 27 10.95 7.94 -6.23
C PHE A 27 10.20 8.26 -7.52
N ARG A 28 9.20 9.15 -7.42
CA ARG A 28 8.52 9.70 -8.59
C ARG A 28 8.81 11.18 -8.72
N ASN A 29 9.16 11.61 -9.93
CA ASN A 29 9.18 13.03 -10.29
C ASN A 29 7.81 13.45 -10.83
N ASP A 30 7.11 12.56 -11.55
CA ASP A 30 5.74 12.75 -12.04
C ASP A 30 4.78 11.62 -11.56
N PRO A 31 3.54 11.94 -11.14
CA PRO A 31 2.43 10.98 -10.99
C PRO A 31 2.17 9.97 -12.09
N ALA A 32 2.45 10.34 -13.33
CA ALA A 32 2.21 9.51 -14.51
C ALA A 32 3.43 8.64 -14.87
N ASP A 33 4.56 8.80 -14.18
CA ASP A 33 5.76 8.03 -14.48
C ASP A 33 5.55 6.55 -14.09
N PRO A 34 5.85 5.61 -14.99
CA PRO A 34 5.78 4.19 -14.67
C PRO A 34 6.75 3.85 -13.53
N VAL A 35 6.24 3.18 -12.49
CA VAL A 35 7.03 2.85 -11.31
C VAL A 35 7.83 1.58 -11.56
N GLY A 36 9.15 1.71 -11.66
CA GLY A 36 10.06 0.56 -11.53
C GLY A 36 10.11 0.12 -10.07
N LEU A 37 9.64 -1.10 -9.79
CA LEU A 37 9.66 -1.64 -8.44
C LEU A 37 11.02 -2.25 -8.10
N ASP A 38 11.48 -1.98 -6.87
CA ASP A 38 12.47 -2.83 -6.21
C ASP A 38 11.88 -4.23 -5.92
N GLU A 39 12.66 -5.12 -5.30
CA GLU A 39 12.17 -6.46 -4.95
C GLU A 39 10.95 -6.46 -4.01
N GLY A 40 10.72 -5.34 -3.32
CA GLY A 40 9.75 -5.18 -2.25
C GLY A 40 10.23 -5.83 -0.96
N ARG A 41 9.88 -5.23 0.16
CA ARG A 41 10.11 -5.74 1.51
C ARG A 41 8.78 -6.10 2.16
N ALA A 42 8.75 -7.24 2.83
CA ALA A 42 7.71 -7.57 3.79
C ALA A 42 7.77 -6.61 4.99
N MET A 43 6.66 -5.92 5.26
CA MET A 43 6.51 -5.00 6.38
C MET A 43 5.22 -5.31 7.13
N ALA A 44 5.31 -5.40 8.45
CA ALA A 44 4.12 -5.58 9.27
C ALA A 44 3.22 -4.33 9.20
N TYR A 45 1.92 -4.49 9.41
CA TYR A 45 0.95 -3.38 9.30
C TYR A 45 1.32 -2.15 10.13
N HIS A 46 1.87 -2.34 11.34
CA HIS A 46 2.30 -1.26 12.22
C HIS A 46 3.55 -0.53 11.70
N GLU A 47 4.43 -1.21 10.97
CA GLU A 47 5.56 -0.54 10.30
C GLU A 47 5.08 0.34 9.15
N VAL A 48 4.11 -0.13 8.37
CA VAL A 48 3.47 0.67 7.30
C VAL A 48 2.73 1.86 7.91
N ALA A 49 2.02 1.65 9.02
CA ALA A 49 1.37 2.74 9.76
C ALA A 49 2.38 3.79 10.23
N ASN A 50 3.57 3.37 10.69
CA ASN A 50 4.64 4.29 11.10
C ASN A 50 5.18 5.12 9.92
N LEU A 51 5.27 4.57 8.71
CA LEU A 51 5.62 5.36 7.51
C LEU A 51 4.60 6.49 7.28
N ILE A 52 3.31 6.14 7.31
CA ILE A 52 2.21 7.09 7.08
C ILE A 52 2.19 8.17 8.16
N VAL A 53 2.32 7.79 9.43
CA VAL A 53 2.39 8.73 10.56
C VAL A 53 3.66 9.60 10.49
N GLY A 54 4.76 9.06 9.95
CA GLY A 54 6.00 9.77 9.67
C GLY A 54 5.91 10.80 8.53
N GLY A 55 4.78 10.84 7.80
CA GLY A 55 4.54 11.78 6.70
C GLY A 55 4.91 11.25 5.32
N ASP A 56 5.22 9.95 5.20
CA ASP A 56 5.38 9.31 3.91
C ASP A 56 4.04 8.91 3.30
N THR A 57 4.03 8.67 1.98
CA THR A 57 2.82 8.28 1.26
C THR A 57 2.92 6.85 0.77
N VAL A 58 1.86 6.09 1.03
CA VAL A 58 1.75 4.69 0.63
C VAL A 58 0.57 4.56 -0.32
N PHE A 59 0.79 3.88 -1.44
CA PHE A 59 -0.23 3.58 -2.45
C PHE A 59 -0.48 2.07 -2.54
N VAL A 60 -1.67 1.70 -2.98
CA VAL A 60 -1.94 0.40 -3.60
C VAL A 60 -1.43 0.47 -5.03
N ILE A 61 -0.60 -0.50 -5.42
CA ILE A 61 -0.07 -0.58 -6.78
C ILE A 61 -0.51 -1.88 -7.46
N VAL A 62 -0.86 -1.77 -8.74
CA VAL A 62 -1.27 -2.92 -9.55
C VAL A 62 -0.45 -3.00 -10.84
N PRO A 63 -0.21 -4.20 -11.38
CA PRO A 63 0.44 -4.35 -12.68
C PRO A 63 -0.35 -3.62 -13.79
N ASP A 64 0.35 -2.83 -14.61
CA ASP A 64 -0.22 -2.10 -15.75
C ASP A 64 0.26 -2.68 -17.09
N ALA A 65 1.57 -2.90 -17.21
CA ALA A 65 2.21 -3.56 -18.35
C ALA A 65 3.35 -4.47 -17.87
N ALA A 66 4.01 -5.19 -18.78
CA ALA A 66 5.11 -6.09 -18.43
C ALA A 66 6.23 -5.34 -17.68
N GLY A 67 6.33 -5.58 -16.38
CA GLY A 67 7.30 -4.92 -15.50
C GLY A 67 6.96 -3.48 -15.09
N VAL A 68 5.73 -3.02 -15.34
CA VAL A 68 5.25 -1.67 -15.01
C VAL A 68 4.08 -1.76 -14.05
N TYR A 69 4.11 -0.94 -13.02
CA TYR A 69 3.02 -0.80 -12.05
C TYR A 69 2.46 0.61 -12.07
N ARG A 70 1.19 0.72 -11.69
CA ARG A 70 0.50 2.00 -11.50
C ARG A 70 -0.10 2.10 -10.11
N ASP A 71 -0.10 3.30 -9.56
CA ASP A 71 -0.79 3.64 -8.32
C ASP A 71 -2.32 3.62 -8.56
N THR A 72 -3.09 3.15 -7.59
CA THR A 72 -4.57 3.21 -7.65
C THR A 72 -5.12 4.07 -6.51
N ASP A 73 -4.99 3.59 -5.29
CA ASP A 73 -5.60 4.15 -4.09
C ASP A 73 -4.50 4.47 -3.09
N MET A 74 -4.69 5.51 -2.29
CA MET A 74 -3.78 5.81 -1.19
C MET A 74 -4.10 4.91 0.00
N VAL A 75 -3.13 4.65 0.86
CA VAL A 75 -3.30 3.88 2.10
C VAL A 75 -3.17 4.82 3.30
N ARG A 76 -4.07 4.68 4.27
CA ARG A 76 -4.03 5.39 5.55
C ARG A 76 -4.27 4.44 6.71
N VAL A 77 -3.95 4.91 7.92
CA VAL A 77 -4.41 4.26 9.15
C VAL A 77 -5.92 4.46 9.29
N LYS A 78 -6.65 3.38 9.56
CA LYS A 78 -8.10 3.38 9.76
C LYS A 78 -8.50 4.40 10.84
N PRO A 79 -9.44 5.31 10.54
CA PRO A 79 -9.96 6.23 11.55
C PRO A 79 -10.54 5.47 12.75
N GLY A 80 -10.04 5.76 13.95
CA GLY A 80 -10.54 5.19 15.20
C GLY A 80 -10.07 3.77 15.52
N GLN A 81 -9.31 3.12 14.63
CA GLN A 81 -8.60 1.87 14.94
C GLN A 81 -7.10 2.15 14.89
N ARG A 82 -6.39 1.90 16.00
CA ARG A 82 -4.94 2.10 16.00
C ARG A 82 -4.30 1.06 15.09
N GLU A 83 -3.51 1.56 14.15
CA GLU A 83 -2.54 0.84 13.31
C GLU A 83 -3.09 0.04 12.13
N TYR A 84 -4.36 -0.41 12.13
CA TYR A 84 -4.91 -1.08 10.95
C TYR A 84 -4.98 -0.17 9.73
N LEU A 85 -4.83 -0.75 8.55
CA LEU A 85 -4.69 -0.04 7.29
C LEU A 85 -5.98 -0.10 6.47
N GLU A 86 -6.33 0.99 5.79
CA GLU A 86 -7.34 1.01 4.75
C GLU A 86 -6.85 1.77 3.52
N SER A 87 -7.35 1.37 2.35
CA SER A 87 -7.20 2.16 1.13
C SER A 87 -8.29 3.23 1.03
N PHE A 88 -7.99 4.34 0.37
CA PHE A 88 -8.94 5.40 0.06
C PHE A 88 -8.67 6.00 -1.32
N GLY A 89 -9.75 6.41 -1.99
CA GLY A 89 -9.72 7.06 -3.29
C GLY A 89 -9.36 8.54 -3.22
N ALA A 90 -9.20 9.17 -4.39
CA ALA A 90 -8.90 10.60 -4.49
C ALA A 90 -10.00 11.52 -3.92
N ASP A 91 -11.21 11.01 -3.76
CA ASP A 91 -12.34 11.68 -3.10
C ASP A 91 -12.30 11.57 -1.55
N GLY A 92 -11.31 10.86 -1.01
CA GLY A 92 -11.16 10.63 0.43
C GLY A 92 -12.00 9.47 0.97
N ALA A 93 -12.81 8.82 0.13
CA ALA A 93 -13.67 7.70 0.53
C ALA A 93 -12.85 6.42 0.70
N ALA A 94 -13.16 5.65 1.75
CA ALA A 94 -12.56 4.33 1.94
C ALA A 94 -12.92 3.42 0.77
N SER A 95 -11.95 2.62 0.31
CA SER A 95 -12.08 1.71 -0.82
C SER A 95 -11.63 0.31 -0.44
N GLY A 96 -12.01 -0.68 -1.26
CA GLY A 96 -11.59 -2.07 -1.09
C GLY A 96 -10.27 -2.42 -1.78
N ALA A 97 -9.56 -1.46 -2.36
CA ALA A 97 -8.40 -1.71 -3.22
C ALA A 97 -7.26 -2.46 -2.50
N LEU A 98 -6.97 -2.08 -1.25
CA LEU A 98 -5.96 -2.76 -0.43
C LEU A 98 -6.32 -4.23 -0.22
N MET A 99 -7.58 -4.50 0.12
CA MET A 99 -8.08 -5.86 0.39
C MET A 99 -8.27 -6.69 -0.89
N ALA A 100 -8.20 -6.08 -2.06
CA ALA A 100 -8.29 -6.76 -3.35
C ALA A 100 -6.91 -7.20 -3.89
N LEU A 101 -5.82 -6.84 -3.22
CA LEU A 101 -4.48 -7.26 -3.61
C LEU A 101 -4.30 -8.78 -3.47
N PRO A 102 -3.44 -9.39 -4.30
CA PRO A 102 -3.06 -10.78 -4.14
C PRO A 102 -2.53 -11.06 -2.73
N THR A 103 -2.94 -12.20 -2.17
CA THR A 103 -2.45 -12.64 -0.86
C THR A 103 -1.22 -13.54 -0.99
N TYR A 104 -0.29 -13.45 -0.04
CA TYR A 104 0.85 -14.36 0.09
C TYR A 104 0.84 -15.10 1.43
N GLU A 105 1.61 -16.19 1.51
CA GLU A 105 1.76 -17.04 2.71
C GLU A 105 2.81 -16.49 3.70
#